data_AF-A0A3D1E7A0-F1
#
_entry.id   AF-A0A3D1E7A0-F1
#
_cell.length_a   1.000
_cell.length_b   1.000
_cell.length_c   1.000
_cell.angle_alpha   90.00
_cell.angle_beta   90.00
_cell.angle_gamma   90.00
#
_symmetry.space_group_name_H-M   'P 1'
#
loop_
_entity.id
_entity.type
_entity.pdbx_description
1 polymer ?
#
loop_
_entity_poly.entity_id
_entity_poly.type
_entity_poly.pdbx_seq_one_letter_code
_entity_poly.pdbx_strand_id
1 'polypeptide(L)' 'PLTGQLYEMPLERKAPGVIFRQPVNEPLQTGIKAIDAMIPVGRGQRELVIGDRQTGKTTVCIDTILNQKEFFDAG' A
#
# COMPACT_ATOMS: atom_id res chain seq x y z
N PRO A 1 -18.60 11.04 6.82
CA PRO A 1 -18.82 11.50 5.42
C PRO A 1 -17.55 12.19 4.91
N LEU A 2 -17.23 12.07 3.61
CA LEU A 2 -16.13 12.84 3.03
C LEU A 2 -16.51 14.33 3.07
N THR A 3 -15.73 15.12 3.80
CA THR A 3 -15.94 16.56 3.95
C THR A 3 -14.88 17.30 3.15
N GLY A 4 -15.28 18.00 2.08
CA GLY A 4 -14.35 18.77 1.25
C GLY A 4 -14.85 18.99 -0.18
N GLN A 5 -14.13 19.82 -0.94
CA GLN A 5 -14.36 20.00 -2.37
C GLN A 5 -13.94 18.74 -3.12
N LEU A 6 -14.86 18.15 -3.88
CA LEU A 6 -14.59 16.99 -4.71
C LEU A 6 -14.04 17.44 -6.06
N TYR A 7 -13.06 16.71 -6.58
CA TYR A 7 -12.50 16.92 -7.91
C TYR A 7 -12.75 15.66 -8.74
N GLU A 8 -13.20 15.85 -9.98
CA GLU A 8 -13.35 14.75 -10.91
C GLU A 8 -11.99 14.37 -11.49
N MET A 9 -11.59 13.11 -11.29
CA MET A 9 -10.33 12.57 -11.82
C MET A 9 -10.66 11.54 -12.92
N PRO A 10 -10.12 11.68 -14.14
CA PRO A 10 -10.37 10.72 -15.21
C PRO A 10 -9.79 9.35 -14.85
N LEU A 11 -10.54 8.29 -15.17
CA LEU A 11 -10.10 6.90 -14.96
C LEU A 11 -8.87 6.57 -15.80
N GLU A 12 -8.86 7.02 -17.06
CA GLU A 12 -7.74 6.88 -17.96
C GLU A 12 -6.83 8.11 -17.90
N ARG A 13 -5.62 7.91 -17.38
CA ARG A 13 -4.56 8.91 -17.36
C ARG A 13 -3.21 8.24 -17.55
N LYS A 14 -2.27 8.95 -18.19
CA LYS A 14 -0.91 8.43 -18.36
C LYS A 14 -0.21 8.33 -17.00
N ALA A 15 0.55 7.25 -16.81
CA ALA A 15 1.39 7.10 -15.63
C ALA A 15 2.51 8.16 -15.60
N PRO A 16 3.07 8.47 -14.42
CA PRO A 16 4.20 9.39 -14.31
C PRO A 16 5.41 8.91 -15.13
N GLY A 17 5.99 9.84 -15.89
CA GLY A 17 7.26 9.63 -16.61
C GLY A 17 8.43 9.42 -15.67
N VAL A 18 9.57 8.96 -16.20
CA VAL A 18 10.74 8.54 -15.39
C VAL A 18 11.26 9.67 -14.49
N ILE A 19 11.29 10.92 -14.98
CA ILE A 19 11.80 12.09 -14.25
C ILE A 19 10.97 12.39 -12.99
N PHE A 20 9.69 12.00 -12.97
CA PHE A 20 8.79 12.20 -11.85
C PHE A 20 8.80 11.05 -10.83
N ARG A 21 9.61 10.01 -11.06
CA ARG A 21 9.75 8.88 -10.13
C ARG A 21 10.94 9.13 -9.20
N GLN A 22 10.81 8.70 -7.96
CA GLN A 22 11.87 8.70 -6.97
C GLN A 22 12.18 7.27 -6.52
N PRO A 23 13.42 6.99 -6.07
CA PRO A 23 13.73 5.73 -5.39
C PRO A 23 12.80 5.51 -4.21
N VAL A 24 12.39 4.26 -3.99
CA VAL A 24 11.57 3.88 -2.84
C VAL A 24 12.48 3.79 -1.62
N ASN A 25 12.27 4.71 -0.67
CA ASN A 25 13.10 4.87 0.54
C ASN A 25 12.29 4.81 1.85
N GLU A 26 10.96 4.86 1.78
CA GLU A 26 10.09 4.80 2.94
C GLU A 26 9.41 3.42 3.04
N PRO A 27 9.41 2.76 4.22
CA PRO A 27 8.75 1.47 4.38
C PRO A 27 7.21 1.61 4.44
N LEU A 28 6.51 0.61 3.92
CA LEU A 28 5.08 0.37 4.14
C LEU A 28 4.95 -0.81 5.11
N GLN A 29 4.66 -0.52 6.37
CA GLN A 29 4.57 -1.54 7.42
C GLN A 29 3.28 -2.35 7.28
N THR A 30 3.40 -3.67 7.10
CA THR A 30 2.24 -4.55 6.98
C THR A 30 1.68 -5.00 8.33
N GLY A 31 2.51 -4.99 9.39
CA GLY A 31 2.16 -5.52 10.71
C GLY A 31 2.33 -7.04 10.79
N ILE A 32 2.77 -7.67 9.70
CA ILE A 32 3.02 -9.10 9.61
C ILE A 32 4.52 -9.32 9.66
N LYS A 33 5.00 -9.83 10.81
CA LYS A 33 6.44 -10.08 11.06
C LYS A 33 7.14 -10.85 9.95
N ALA A 34 6.48 -11.86 9.38
CA ALA A 34 7.06 -12.66 8.30
C ALA A 34 7.32 -11.84 7.02
N ILE A 35 6.46 -10.86 6.72
CA ILE A 35 6.60 -9.98 5.56
C ILE A 35 7.59 -8.87 5.89
N ASP A 36 7.37 -8.12 6.97
CA ASP A 36 8.19 -6.94 7.30
C ASP A 36 9.67 -7.28 7.57
N ALA A 37 9.97 -8.52 8.03
CA ALA A 37 11.34 -8.95 8.26
C ALA A 37 12.02 -9.59 7.03
N MET A 38 11.29 -10.39 6.23
CA MET A 38 11.91 -11.17 5.14
C MET A 38 11.70 -10.55 3.76
N ILE A 39 10.56 -9.90 3.53
CA ILE A 39 10.18 -9.31 2.25
C ILE A 39 9.58 -7.92 2.53
N PRO A 40 10.39 -6.94 2.98
CA PRO A 40 9.90 -5.61 3.30
C PRO A 40 9.34 -4.93 2.04
N VAL A 41 8.20 -4.25 2.20
CA VAL A 41 7.55 -3.51 1.11
C VAL A 41 7.75 -2.01 1.35
N GLY A 42 8.14 -1.28 0.31
CA GLY A 42 8.29 0.18 0.38
C GLY A 42 7.12 0.97 -0.24
N ARG A 43 6.95 2.24 0.17
CA ARG A 43 5.94 3.15 -0.39
C ARG A 43 6.27 3.49 -1.85
N GLY A 44 5.39 3.07 -2.76
CA GLY A 44 5.59 3.20 -4.21
C GLY A 44 6.12 1.93 -4.88
N GLN A 45 6.43 0.88 -4.11
CA GLN A 45 6.68 -0.46 -4.63
C GLN A 45 5.36 -1.15 -5.01
N ARG A 46 5.42 -2.08 -5.96
CA ARG A 46 4.30 -2.97 -6.32
C ARG A 46 4.69 -4.39 -5.97
N GLU A 47 4.00 -4.97 -5.00
CA GLU A 47 4.26 -6.31 -4.50
C GLU A 47 3.12 -7.26 -4.87
N LEU A 48 3.44 -8.45 -5.38
CA LEU A 48 2.46 -9.45 -5.80
C LEU A 48 2.14 -10.42 -4.67
N VAL A 49 0.85 -10.54 -4.31
CA VAL A 49 0.37 -11.56 -3.38
C VAL A 49 -0.27 -12.71 -4.17
N ILE A 50 0.39 -13.88 -4.17
CA ILE A 50 -0.04 -15.07 -4.92
C ILE A 50 -0.12 -16.30 -4.01
N GLY A 51 -1.06 -17.21 -4.32
CA GLY A 51 -1.26 -18.47 -3.59
C GLY A 51 -2.62 -19.10 -3.89
N ASP A 52 -2.84 -20.32 -3.41
CA ASP A 52 -4.07 -21.09 -3.65
C ASP A 52 -5.31 -20.49 -3.00
N ARG A 53 -6.49 -21.02 -3.30
CA ARG A 53 -7.74 -20.59 -2.65
C ARG A 53 -7.61 -20.73 -1.12
N GLN A 54 -8.22 -19.79 -0.38
CA GLN A 54 -8.28 -19.81 1.10
C GLN A 54 -6.93 -19.75 1.84
N THR A 55 -5.86 -19.29 1.18
CA THR A 55 -4.52 -19.11 1.79
C THR A 55 -4.32 -17.76 2.48
N GLY A 56 -5.37 -16.98 2.73
CA GLY A 56 -5.26 -15.71 3.45
C GLY A 56 -4.80 -14.50 2.62
N LYS A 57 -4.76 -14.58 1.28
CA LYS A 57 -4.39 -13.44 0.40
C LYS A 57 -5.15 -12.15 0.74
N THR A 58 -6.47 -12.24 0.92
CA THR A 58 -7.31 -11.10 1.27
C THR A 58 -7.02 -10.60 2.68
N THR A 59 -6.80 -11.51 3.64
CA THR A 59 -6.48 -11.19 5.02
C THR A 59 -5.19 -10.36 5.12
N VAL A 60 -4.13 -10.79 4.44
CA VAL A 60 -2.86 -10.04 4.38
C VAL A 60 -3.07 -8.60 3.90
N CYS A 61 -3.85 -8.41 2.83
CA CYS A 61 -4.12 -7.07 2.31
C CYS A 61 -4.99 -6.22 3.26
N ILE A 62 -6.00 -6.82 3.90
CA ILE A 62 -6.88 -6.11 4.84
C ILE A 62 -6.10 -5.72 6.10
N ASP A 63 -5.32 -6.63 6.67
CA ASP A 63 -4.52 -6.35 7.87
C ASP A 63 -3.49 -5.25 7.59
N THR A 64 -2.88 -5.27 6.40
CA THR A 64 -1.98 -4.19 5.96
C THR A 64 -2.67 -2.83 5.96
N ILE A 65 -3.93 -2.74 5.50
CA ILE A 65 -4.73 -1.49 5.50
C ILE A 65 -5.06 -1.07 6.93
N LEU A 66 -5.50 -2.00 7.78
CA LEU A 66 -5.88 -1.72 9.17
C LEU A 66 -4.68 -1.21 9.98
N ASN A 67 -3.51 -1.81 9.78
CA ASN A 67 -2.26 -1.42 10.45
C ASN A 67 -1.87 0.04 10.16
N GLN A 68 -2.25 0.60 9.00
CA GLN A 68 -1.95 2.01 8.69
C GLN A 68 -2.70 2.99 9.62
N LYS A 69 -3.82 2.58 10.21
CA LYS A 69 -4.56 3.43 11.16
C LYS A 69 -3.72 3.71 12.40
N GLU A 70 -3.05 2.69 12.93
CA GLU A 70 -2.21 2.85 14.12
C GLU A 70 -1.07 3.83 13.84
N PHE A 71 -0.41 3.72 12.69
CA PHE A 71 0.60 4.69 12.28
C PHE A 71 0.04 6.09 12.06
N PHE A 72 -1.13 6.23 11.46
CA PHE A 72 -1.80 7.53 11.28
C PHE A 72 -2.20 8.18 12.61
N ASP A 73 -2.69 7.39 13.56
CA ASP A 73 -3.06 7.88 14.90
C ASP A 73 -1.80 8.20 15.75
N ALA A 74 -0.66 7.53 15.48
CA ALA A 74 0.61 7.73 16.17
C ALA A 74 1.45 8.92 15.67
N GLY A 75 1.19 9.42 14.44
CA GLY A 75 1.82 10.63 13.87
C GLY A 75 2.51 10.38 12.53
#